data_AF-A0A2W4Q591-F1
#
_entry.id   AF-A0A2W4Q591-F1
#
_cell.length_a   1.000
_cell.length_b   1.000
_cell.length_c   1.000
_cell.angle_alpha   90.00
_cell.angle_beta   90.00
_cell.angle_gamma   90.00
#
_symmetry.space_group_name_H-M   'P 1'
#
loop_
_entity.id
_entity.type
_entity.pdbx_description
1 polymer ?
#
loop_
_entity_poly.entity_id
_entity_poly.type
_entity_poly.pdbx_seq_one_letter_code
_entity_poly.pdbx_strand_id
1 'polypeptide(L)'
;MNEPSRSLIAQAIETAIGILRLRKGPEDMPASRGLLLAAIAGMVVLRAVQYAIPSPGEPEVDPVVLIALEIGMLMGCWMVALRLAGHPARFLQTATSLFGCQIVMAPVLVATRGMLVAYYDTDSPMSLLATWLSFVVAVWLFVATVRILRSATEWPLFATILLAFAIEALVAFVILTQYPSLSTAATPA
;
A
#
# COMPACT_ATOMS: atom_id res chain seq x y z
N MET A 1 -27.78 -8.52 -27.52
CA MET A 1 -26.60 -9.22 -26.97
C MET A 1 -26.30 -8.61 -25.62
N ASN A 2 -26.79 -9.23 -24.54
CA ASN A 2 -26.41 -8.84 -23.17
C ASN A 2 -25.02 -9.42 -22.93
N GLU A 3 -23.98 -8.58 -22.92
CA GLU A 3 -22.76 -8.96 -22.23
C GLU A 3 -23.11 -9.25 -20.77
N PRO A 4 -22.62 -10.35 -20.17
CA PRO A 4 -22.77 -10.55 -18.74
C PRO A 4 -22.07 -9.37 -18.06
N SER A 5 -22.85 -8.53 -17.36
CA SER A 5 -22.32 -7.42 -16.58
C SER A 5 -21.42 -7.99 -15.49
N ARG A 6 -20.13 -8.19 -15.80
CA ARG A 6 -19.12 -8.55 -14.81
C ARG A 6 -19.27 -7.56 -13.67
N SER A 7 -19.40 -8.05 -12.44
CA SER A 7 -19.53 -7.17 -11.28
C SER A 7 -18.36 -6.18 -11.27
N LEU A 8 -18.62 -4.93 -10.90
CA LEU A 8 -17.59 -3.88 -10.89
C LEU A 8 -16.35 -4.31 -10.09
N ILE A 9 -16.55 -5.10 -9.04
CA ILE A 9 -15.49 -5.68 -8.21
C ILE A 9 -14.64 -6.67 -9.01
N ALA A 10 -15.25 -7.59 -9.77
CA ALA A 10 -14.51 -8.55 -10.59
C ALA A 10 -13.65 -7.84 -11.64
N GLN A 11 -14.19 -6.80 -12.30
CA GLN A 11 -13.45 -5.99 -13.26
C GLN A 11 -12.27 -5.28 -12.59
N ALA A 12 -12.47 -4.72 -11.39
CA ALA A 12 -11.42 -4.05 -10.64
C ALA A 12 -10.27 -5.00 -10.26
N ILE A 13 -10.60 -6.22 -9.81
CA ILE A 13 -9.61 -7.26 -9.49
C ILE A 13 -8.83 -7.66 -10.74
N GLU A 14 -9.50 -7.92 -11.86
CA GLU A 14 -8.84 -8.23 -13.13
C GLU A 14 -7.93 -7.10 -13.61
N THR A 15 -8.35 -5.85 -13.43
CA THR A 15 -7.52 -4.69 -13.76
C THR A 15 -6.33 -4.57 -12.82
N ALA A 16 -6.49 -4.74 -11.50
CA ALA A 16 -5.39 -4.73 -10.54
C ALA A 16 -4.36 -5.85 -10.83
N ILE A 17 -4.81 -7.06 -11.14
CA ILE A 17 -3.94 -8.16 -11.58
C ILE A 17 -3.23 -7.79 -12.89
N GLY A 18 -3.93 -7.16 -13.84
CA GLY A 18 -3.34 -6.68 -15.08
C GLY A 18 -2.27 -5.61 -14.86
N ILE A 19 -2.48 -4.69 -13.92
CA ILE A 19 -1.51 -3.67 -13.53
C ILE A 19 -0.28 -4.32 -12.89
N LEU A 20 -0.48 -5.27 -11.96
CA LEU A 20 0.58 -6.04 -11.32
C LEU A 20 1.38 -6.88 -12.34
N ARG A 21 0.75 -7.37 -13.41
CA ARG A 21 1.41 -8.06 -14.53
C ARG A 21 2.04 -7.12 -15.55
N LEU A 22 2.02 -5.82 -15.28
CA LEU A 22 2.50 -4.75 -16.13
C LEU A 22 1.77 -4.58 -17.48
N ARG A 23 0.55 -5.11 -17.61
CA ARG A 23 -0.23 -5.12 -18.87
C ARG A 23 -1.31 -4.05 -18.96
N LYS A 24 -1.74 -3.49 -17.84
CA LYS A 24 -2.82 -2.50 -17.75
C LYS A 24 -2.35 -1.23 -17.03
N GLY A 25 -3.04 -0.13 -17.29
CA GLY A 25 -2.84 1.15 -16.63
C GLY A 25 -3.95 1.47 -15.60
N PRO A 26 -3.76 2.49 -14.76
CA PRO A 26 -4.82 2.95 -13.84
C PRO A 26 -6.06 3.47 -14.58
N GLU A 27 -5.93 3.94 -15.81
CA GLU A 27 -7.04 4.39 -16.66
C GLU A 27 -8.04 3.28 -17.00
N ASP A 28 -7.61 2.00 -16.97
CA ASP A 28 -8.46 0.82 -17.17
C ASP A 28 -9.33 0.49 -15.93
N MET A 29 -9.15 1.23 -14.83
CA MET A 29 -9.91 1.01 -13.59
C MET A 29 -11.29 1.65 -13.70
N PRO A 30 -12.38 0.96 -13.33
CA PRO A 30 -13.72 1.55 -13.36
C PRO A 30 -13.81 2.78 -12.44
N ALA A 31 -14.25 3.91 -12.98
CA ALA A 31 -14.40 5.14 -12.22
C ALA A 31 -15.68 5.09 -11.36
N SER A 32 -15.62 4.45 -10.19
CA SER A 32 -16.74 4.34 -9.25
C SER A 32 -16.36 4.72 -7.81
N ARG A 33 -17.10 5.66 -7.22
CA ARG A 33 -16.92 6.07 -5.81
C ARG A 33 -17.13 4.89 -4.85
N GLY A 34 -18.09 4.01 -5.16
CA GLY A 34 -18.33 2.80 -4.37
C GLY A 34 -17.14 1.84 -4.41
N LEU A 35 -16.42 1.78 -5.54
CA LEU A 35 -15.24 0.94 -5.67
C LEU A 35 -14.05 1.50 -4.87
N LEU A 36 -13.86 2.82 -4.86
CA LEU A 36 -12.86 3.45 -4.00
C LEU A 36 -13.16 3.21 -2.52
N LEU A 37 -14.42 3.35 -2.10
CA LEU A 37 -14.83 3.06 -0.72
C LEU A 37 -14.59 1.59 -0.35
N ALA A 38 -14.90 0.66 -1.27
CA ALA A 38 -14.59 -0.75 -1.09
C ALA A 38 -13.08 -1.02 -0.99
N ALA A 39 -12.26 -0.33 -1.79
CA ALA A 39 -10.81 -0.42 -1.72
C ALA A 39 -10.25 0.15 -0.40
N ILE A 40 -10.79 1.27 0.08
CA ILE A 40 -10.44 1.82 1.39
C ILE A 40 -10.81 0.83 2.50
N ALA A 41 -12.01 0.26 2.47
CA ALA A 41 -12.43 -0.75 3.44
C ALA A 41 -11.51 -1.99 3.39
N GLY A 42 -11.15 -2.47 2.20
CA GLY A 42 -10.19 -3.57 2.02
C GLY A 42 -8.81 -3.25 2.58
N MET A 43 -8.33 -2.01 2.40
CA MET A 43 -7.07 -1.56 3.00
C MET A 43 -7.14 -1.49 4.52
N VAL A 44 -8.25 -0.99 5.09
CA VAL A 44 -8.46 -0.98 6.55
C VAL A 44 -8.39 -2.41 7.10
N VAL A 45 -9.07 -3.36 6.45
CA VAL A 45 -9.03 -4.78 6.85
C VAL A 45 -7.62 -5.35 6.73
N LEU A 46 -6.93 -5.10 5.60
CA LEU A 46 -5.56 -5.55 5.40
C LEU A 46 -4.63 -5.02 6.51
N ARG A 47 -4.70 -3.73 6.81
CA ARG A 47 -3.87 -3.12 7.87
C ARG A 47 -4.25 -3.65 9.25
N ALA A 48 -5.54 -3.80 9.56
CA ALA A 48 -5.98 -4.38 10.82
C ALA A 48 -5.45 -5.82 11.01
N VAL A 49 -5.52 -6.66 9.97
CA VAL A 49 -4.94 -8.02 9.99
C VAL A 49 -3.44 -7.96 10.21
N GLN A 50 -2.74 -7.05 9.53
CA GLN A 50 -1.33 -6.86 9.74
C GLN A 50 -1.04 -6.47 11.20
N TYR A 51 -1.68 -5.42 11.74
CA TYR A 51 -1.51 -4.98 13.14
C TYR A 51 -1.88 -6.05 14.18
N ALA A 52 -2.81 -6.96 13.87
CA ALA A 52 -3.16 -8.08 14.74
C ALA A 52 -2.04 -9.14 14.85
N ILE A 53 -1.04 -9.13 13.96
CA ILE A 53 0.17 -9.95 14.08
C ILE A 53 1.11 -9.24 15.07
N PRO A 54 1.35 -9.81 16.26
CA PRO A 54 2.18 -9.19 17.29
C PRO A 54 3.58 -8.91 16.75
N SER A 55 4.14 -7.74 17.06
CA SER A 55 5.50 -7.36 16.68
C SER A 55 6.21 -6.76 17.88
N PRO A 56 7.51 -7.04 18.09
CA PRO A 56 8.27 -6.37 19.13
C PRO A 56 8.25 -4.85 18.93
N GLY A 57 7.98 -4.12 20.01
CA GLY A 57 7.90 -2.66 20.04
C GLY A 57 6.61 -2.10 19.43
N GLU A 58 5.44 -2.42 19.99
CA GLU A 58 4.19 -1.86 19.49
C GLU A 58 4.13 -0.33 19.69
N PRO A 59 3.52 0.41 18.74
CA PRO A 59 3.35 1.85 18.88
C PRO A 59 2.42 2.18 20.04
N GLU A 60 2.66 3.31 20.71
CA GLU A 60 1.84 3.77 21.85
C GLU A 60 0.44 4.24 21.42
N VAL A 61 0.27 4.50 20.13
CA VAL A 61 -0.94 5.04 19.52
C VAL A 61 -1.89 3.92 19.09
N ASP A 62 -3.19 4.12 19.30
CA ASP A 62 -4.25 3.22 18.86
C ASP A 62 -4.09 2.82 17.37
N PRO A 63 -4.06 1.51 17.04
CA PRO A 63 -3.97 1.02 15.67
C PRO A 63 -4.99 1.64 14.71
N VAL A 64 -6.20 1.97 15.17
CA VAL A 64 -7.24 2.61 14.35
C VAL A 64 -6.78 3.99 13.86
N VAL A 65 -6.13 4.76 14.74
CA VAL A 65 -5.59 6.09 14.40
C VAL A 65 -4.44 5.95 13.41
N LEU A 66 -3.56 4.97 13.60
CA LEU A 66 -2.45 4.72 12.68
C LEU A 66 -2.93 4.33 11.27
N ILE A 67 -3.93 3.45 11.18
CA ILE A 67 -4.53 3.06 9.90
C ILE A 67 -5.16 4.26 9.20
N ALA A 68 -5.93 5.07 9.94
CA ALA A 68 -6.58 6.26 9.40
C ALA A 68 -5.54 7.29 8.92
N LEU A 69 -4.46 7.49 9.68
CA LEU A 69 -3.36 8.39 9.35
C LEU A 69 -2.64 7.92 8.08
N GLU A 70 -2.27 6.64 8.00
CA GLU A 70 -1.57 6.07 6.85
C GLU A 70 -2.40 6.21 5.55
N ILE A 71 -3.65 5.76 5.58
CA ILE A 71 -4.55 5.83 4.41
C ILE A 71 -4.80 7.30 4.03
N GLY A 72 -5.03 8.17 5.02
CA GLY A 72 -5.26 9.59 4.82
C GLY A 72 -4.04 10.30 4.20
N MET A 73 -2.83 10.01 4.68
CA MET A 73 -1.59 10.57 4.15
C MET A 73 -1.35 10.11 2.70
N LEU A 74 -1.52 8.82 2.42
CA LEU A 74 -1.36 8.29 1.06
C LEU A 74 -2.32 8.97 0.09
N MET A 75 -3.62 9.00 0.42
CA MET A 75 -4.64 9.66 -0.40
C MET A 75 -4.37 11.15 -0.57
N GLY A 76 -3.98 11.85 0.51
CA GLY A 76 -3.63 13.26 0.49
C GLY A 76 -2.45 13.54 -0.44
N CYS A 77 -1.37 12.76 -0.33
CA CYS A 77 -0.18 12.89 -1.17
C CYS A 77 -0.51 12.65 -2.65
N TRP A 78 -1.27 11.60 -2.97
CA TRP A 78 -1.68 11.32 -4.35
C TRP A 78 -2.57 12.41 -4.92
N MET A 79 -3.50 12.95 -4.12
CA MET A 79 -4.34 14.08 -4.52
C MET A 79 -3.50 15.33 -4.81
N VAL A 80 -2.53 15.65 -3.94
CA VAL A 80 -1.62 16.78 -4.13
C VAL A 80 -0.80 16.59 -5.40
N ALA A 81 -0.20 15.41 -5.60
CA ALA A 81 0.57 15.10 -6.80
C ALA A 81 -0.27 15.26 -8.08
N LEU A 82 -1.51 14.77 -8.08
CA LEU A 82 -2.41 14.90 -9.23
C LEU A 82 -2.87 16.33 -9.47
N ARG A 83 -3.07 17.13 -8.42
CA ARG A 83 -3.37 18.56 -8.57
C ARG A 83 -2.19 19.34 -9.16
N LEU A 84 -0.97 19.06 -8.68
CA LEU A 84 0.25 19.65 -9.22
C LEU A 84 0.48 19.26 -10.69
N ALA A 85 0.08 18.04 -11.06
CA ALA A 85 0.14 17.55 -12.43
C ALA A 85 -1.03 18.04 -13.31
N GLY A 86 -2.03 18.75 -12.77
CA GLY A 86 -3.20 19.23 -13.53
C GLY A 86 -4.28 18.18 -13.81
N HIS A 87 -4.20 16.98 -13.20
CA HIS A 87 -5.07 15.83 -13.47
C HIS A 87 -5.88 15.34 -12.25
N PRO A 88 -6.52 16.21 -11.44
CA PRO A 88 -7.24 15.77 -10.23
C PRO A 88 -8.42 14.82 -10.54
N ALA A 89 -9.00 14.89 -11.73
CA ALA A 89 -10.09 14.00 -12.16
C ALA A 89 -9.67 12.51 -12.19
N ARG A 90 -8.36 12.22 -12.36
CA ARG A 90 -7.82 10.86 -12.39
C ARG A 90 -7.66 10.25 -10.98
N PHE A 91 -7.93 11.00 -9.92
CA PHE A 91 -7.72 10.56 -8.54
C PHE A 91 -8.43 9.27 -8.21
N LEU A 92 -9.70 9.15 -8.59
CA LEU A 92 -10.52 8.01 -8.21
C LEU A 92 -9.96 6.70 -8.77
N GLN A 93 -9.57 6.70 -10.05
CA GLN A 93 -8.96 5.53 -10.69
C GLN A 93 -7.56 5.25 -10.16
N THR A 94 -6.77 6.29 -9.90
CA THR A 94 -5.39 6.19 -9.38
C THR A 94 -5.38 5.57 -7.98
N ALA A 95 -6.15 6.13 -7.05
CA ALA A 95 -6.23 5.65 -5.67
C ALA A 95 -6.80 4.22 -5.61
N THR A 96 -7.86 3.94 -6.40
CA THR A 96 -8.42 2.60 -6.49
C THR A 96 -7.42 1.59 -7.05
N SER A 97 -6.59 1.98 -8.01
CA SER A 97 -5.54 1.12 -8.57
C SER A 97 -4.43 0.83 -7.57
N LEU A 98 -3.97 1.85 -6.85
CA LEU A 98 -2.91 1.71 -5.84
C LEU A 98 -3.36 0.82 -4.67
N PHE A 99 -4.57 1.05 -4.14
CA PHE A 99 -5.15 0.19 -3.11
C PHE A 99 -5.52 -1.19 -3.64
N GLY A 100 -6.10 -1.28 -4.84
CA GLY A 100 -6.45 -2.55 -5.46
C GLY A 100 -5.26 -3.47 -5.65
N CYS A 101 -4.10 -2.95 -6.06
CA CYS A 101 -2.87 -3.73 -6.18
C CYS A 101 -2.41 -4.29 -4.82
N GLN A 102 -2.46 -3.48 -3.76
CA GLN A 102 -2.13 -3.94 -2.40
C GLN A 102 -3.11 -5.00 -1.90
N ILE A 103 -4.42 -4.83 -2.15
CA ILE A 103 -5.44 -5.81 -1.76
C ILE A 103 -5.26 -7.13 -2.51
N VAL A 104 -4.95 -7.11 -3.81
CA VAL A 104 -4.65 -8.35 -4.56
C VAL A 104 -3.40 -9.04 -4.01
N MET A 105 -2.41 -8.25 -3.57
CA MET A 105 -1.19 -8.76 -2.93
C MET A 105 -1.36 -9.05 -1.42
N ALA A 106 -2.54 -8.82 -0.84
CA ALA A 106 -2.79 -8.96 0.60
C ALA A 106 -2.36 -10.31 1.17
N PRO A 107 -2.67 -11.48 0.55
CA PRO A 107 -2.24 -12.77 1.10
C PRO A 107 -0.73 -12.89 1.21
N VAL A 108 -0.01 -12.38 0.21
CA VAL A 108 1.46 -12.38 0.18
C VAL A 108 2.01 -11.41 1.22
N LEU A 109 1.41 -10.22 1.35
CA LEU A 109 1.79 -9.21 2.33
C LEU A 109 1.58 -9.67 3.78
N VAL A 110 0.49 -10.40 4.05
CA VAL A 110 0.21 -10.96 5.37
C VAL A 110 1.14 -12.13 5.67
N ALA A 111 1.36 -13.04 4.72
CA ALA A 111 2.27 -14.16 4.89
C ALA A 111 3.71 -13.70 5.16
N THR A 112 4.21 -12.74 4.37
CA THR A 112 5.55 -12.15 4.55
C THR A 112 5.69 -11.47 5.91
N ARG A 113 4.68 -10.70 6.35
CA ARG A 113 4.68 -10.11 7.70
C ARG A 113 4.75 -11.17 8.81
N GLY A 114 3.95 -12.23 8.72
CA GLY A 114 3.99 -13.32 9.71
C GLY A 114 5.35 -14.03 9.76
N MET A 115 5.97 -14.28 8.60
CA MET A 115 7.31 -14.88 8.54
C MET A 115 8.41 -13.96 9.11
N LEU A 116 8.30 -12.64 8.90
CA LEU A 116 9.22 -11.65 9.46
C LEU A 116 9.13 -11.56 10.98
N VAL A 117 7.93 -11.64 11.55
CA VAL A 117 7.77 -11.67 13.02
C VAL A 117 8.38 -12.94 13.59
N ALA A 118 8.11 -14.10 12.99
CA ALA A 118 8.66 -15.38 13.44
C ALA A 118 10.20 -15.43 13.40
N TYR A 119 10.85 -14.62 12.55
CA TYR A 119 12.30 -14.46 12.55
C TYR A 119 12.83 -13.81 13.83
N TYR A 120 12.19 -12.75 14.33
CA TYR A 120 12.64 -12.08 15.54
C TYR A 120 12.59 -12.98 16.79
N ASP A 121 11.73 -14.01 16.76
CA ASP A 121 11.61 -14.99 17.84
C ASP A 121 12.54 -16.20 17.71
N THR A 122 13.02 -16.51 16.49
CA THR A 122 13.80 -17.74 16.24
C THR A 122 14.83 -17.47 15.14
N ASP A 123 16.12 -17.65 15.44
CA ASP A 123 17.25 -17.61 14.48
C ASP A 123 17.16 -18.77 13.44
N SER A 124 16.07 -18.82 12.68
CA SER A 124 15.74 -19.85 11.71
C SER A 124 16.23 -19.44 10.32
N PRO A 125 16.86 -20.34 9.53
CA PRO A 125 17.29 -20.03 8.16
C PRO A 125 16.14 -19.69 7.20
N MET A 126 14.88 -20.00 7.57
CA MET A 126 13.68 -19.59 6.81
C MET A 126 13.47 -18.06 6.82
N SER A 127 14.12 -17.34 7.74
CA SER A 127 14.02 -15.89 7.90
C SER A 127 14.71 -15.08 6.79
N LEU A 128 15.84 -15.57 6.29
CA LEU A 128 16.54 -14.93 5.19
C LEU A 128 15.66 -14.96 3.93
N LEU A 129 15.01 -16.10 3.68
CA LEU A 129 14.04 -16.26 2.62
C LEU A 129 12.84 -15.30 2.79
N ALA A 130 12.31 -15.18 4.01
CA ALA A 130 11.22 -14.25 4.33
C ALA A 130 11.60 -12.78 4.07
N THR A 131 12.82 -12.39 4.42
CA THR A 131 13.35 -11.04 4.19
C THR A 131 13.48 -10.74 2.71
N TRP A 132 14.09 -11.66 1.94
CA TRP A 132 14.20 -11.52 0.49
C TRP A 132 12.84 -11.49 -0.20
N LEU A 133 11.91 -12.35 0.21
CA LEU A 133 10.55 -12.36 -0.35
C LEU A 133 9.84 -11.04 -0.08
N SER A 134 9.92 -10.53 1.15
CA SER A 134 9.36 -9.22 1.52
C SER A 134 9.96 -8.09 0.69
N PHE A 135 11.28 -8.11 0.48
CA PHE A 135 11.98 -7.14 -0.35
C PHE A 135 11.52 -7.19 -1.81
N VAL A 136 11.42 -8.38 -2.40
CA VAL A 136 10.94 -8.57 -3.78
C VAL A 136 9.51 -8.06 -3.93
N VAL A 137 8.63 -8.37 -2.97
CA VAL A 137 7.23 -7.89 -2.95
C VAL A 137 7.18 -6.37 -2.83
N ALA A 138 8.00 -5.78 -1.95
CA ALA A 138 8.08 -4.34 -1.79
C ALA A 138 8.57 -3.64 -3.07
N VAL A 139 9.63 -4.13 -3.70
CA VAL A 139 10.13 -3.61 -4.98
C VAL A 139 9.06 -3.75 -6.07
N TRP A 140 8.35 -4.88 -6.12
CA TRP A 140 7.31 -5.11 -7.12
C TRP A 140 6.14 -4.14 -6.97
N LEU A 141 5.65 -3.96 -5.74
CA LEU A 141 4.60 -2.99 -5.44
C LEU A 141 5.08 -1.56 -5.70
N PHE A 142 6.33 -1.24 -5.38
CA PHE A 142 6.92 0.06 -5.70
C PHE A 142 6.95 0.33 -7.20
N VAL A 143 7.36 -0.66 -8.02
CA VAL A 143 7.31 -0.56 -9.49
C VAL A 143 5.89 -0.35 -9.98
N ALA A 144 4.90 -1.07 -9.43
CA ALA A 144 3.49 -0.86 -9.76
C ALA A 144 3.04 0.56 -9.40
N THR A 145 3.38 1.05 -8.21
CA THR A 145 3.08 2.42 -7.75
C THR A 145 3.67 3.48 -8.67
N VAL A 146 4.96 3.36 -9.02
CA VAL A 146 5.62 4.29 -9.95
C VAL A 146 4.93 4.27 -11.31
N ARG A 147 4.58 3.10 -11.85
CA ARG A 147 3.88 3.02 -13.15
C ARG A 147 2.49 3.63 -13.10
N ILE A 148 1.73 3.40 -12.04
CA ILE A 148 0.41 4.00 -11.83
C ILE A 148 0.53 5.52 -11.73
N LEU A 149 1.38 6.02 -10.83
CA LEU A 149 1.56 7.46 -10.64
C LEU A 149 2.09 8.13 -11.91
N ARG A 150 2.96 7.46 -12.67
CA ARG A 150 3.50 7.99 -13.93
C ARG A 150 2.40 8.13 -14.98
N SER A 151 1.55 7.11 -15.14
CA SER A 151 0.39 7.20 -16.04
C SER A 151 -0.57 8.31 -15.59
N ALA A 152 -0.80 8.43 -14.29
CA ALA A 152 -1.78 9.37 -13.76
C ALA A 152 -1.31 10.83 -13.79
N THR A 153 -0.01 11.08 -13.59
CA THR A 153 0.60 12.44 -13.57
C THR A 153 1.20 12.87 -14.91
N GLU A 154 1.49 11.92 -15.80
CA GLU A 154 2.22 12.13 -17.06
C GLU A 154 3.64 12.71 -16.88
N TRP A 155 4.18 12.64 -15.66
CA TRP A 155 5.52 13.11 -15.35
C TRP A 155 6.63 12.21 -15.91
N PRO A 156 7.85 12.73 -16.08
CA PRO A 156 8.99 11.89 -16.45
C PRO A 156 9.27 10.85 -15.36
N LEU A 157 9.74 9.66 -15.79
CA LEU A 157 9.94 8.50 -14.92
C LEU A 157 10.71 8.84 -13.64
N PHE A 158 11.81 9.60 -13.77
CA PHE A 158 12.65 9.97 -12.63
C PHE A 158 11.88 10.80 -11.58
N ALA A 159 11.08 11.78 -12.01
CA ALA A 159 10.26 12.58 -11.11
C ALA A 159 9.22 11.71 -10.39
N THR A 160 8.62 10.74 -11.08
CA THR A 160 7.66 9.82 -10.45
C THR A 160 8.33 8.86 -9.46
N ILE A 161 9.54 8.36 -9.75
CA ILE A 161 10.31 7.53 -8.83
C ILE A 161 10.61 8.33 -7.55
N LEU A 162 11.09 9.57 -7.69
CA LEU A 162 11.36 10.44 -6.54
C LEU A 162 10.10 10.74 -5.75
N LEU A 163 8.98 11.01 -6.43
CA LEU A 163 7.69 11.23 -5.78
C LEU A 163 7.25 9.99 -4.99
N ALA A 164 7.24 8.81 -5.62
CA ALA A 164 6.83 7.58 -4.96
C ALA A 164 7.71 7.30 -3.75
N PHE A 165 9.02 7.42 -3.89
CA PHE A 165 9.96 7.26 -2.78
C PHE A 165 9.73 8.29 -1.67
N ALA A 166 9.51 9.55 -2.00
CA ALA A 166 9.24 10.60 -1.03
C ALA A 166 7.94 10.36 -0.25
N ILE A 167 6.89 9.86 -0.91
CA ILE A 167 5.62 9.51 -0.25
C ILE A 167 5.84 8.34 0.72
N GLU A 168 6.49 7.27 0.29
CA GLU A 168 6.77 6.11 1.14
C GLU A 168 7.67 6.48 2.33
N ALA A 169 8.73 7.26 2.07
CA ALA A 169 9.63 7.74 3.11
C ALA A 169 8.93 8.66 4.11
N LEU A 170 8.04 9.54 3.64
CA LEU A 170 7.25 10.43 4.49
C LEU A 170 6.29 9.63 5.38
N VAL A 171 5.55 8.67 4.82
CA VAL A 171 4.65 7.80 5.58
C VAL A 171 5.44 6.99 6.61
N ALA A 172 6.54 6.36 6.19
CA ALA A 172 7.40 5.59 7.09
C ALA A 172 7.95 6.45 8.21
N PHE A 173 8.42 7.67 7.91
CA PHE A 173 8.91 8.60 8.91
C PHE A 173 7.83 8.96 9.95
N VAL A 174 6.63 9.34 9.50
CA VAL A 174 5.52 9.71 10.41
C VAL A 174 5.08 8.52 11.26
N ILE A 175 5.06 7.31 10.70
CA ILE A 175 4.73 6.09 11.45
C ILE A 175 5.82 5.80 12.49
N LEU A 176 7.10 5.91 12.12
CA LEU A 176 8.23 5.69 13.04
C LEU A 176 8.22 6.66 14.23
N THR A 177 7.76 7.90 14.07
CA THR A 177 7.64 8.82 15.22
C THR A 177 6.57 8.42 16.24
N GLN A 178 5.72 7.43 15.91
CA GLN A 178 4.70 6.89 16.85
C GLN A 178 5.23 5.70 17.66
N TYR A 179 6.43 5.21 17.35
CA TYR A 179 7.09 4.15 18.11
C TYR A 179 7.91 4.76 19.25
N PRO A 180 7.96 4.11 20.42
CA PRO A 180 8.77 4.60 21.53
C PRO A 180 10.25 4.65 21.14
N SER A 181 10.93 5.74 21.53
CA SER A 181 12.37 5.86 21.35
C SER A 181 13.12 4.76 22.12
N LEU A 182 14.22 4.23 21.58
CA LEU A 182 15.06 3.24 22.27
C LEU A 182 15.56 3.71 23.66
N SER A 183 15.53 5.03 23.95
CA SER A 183 15.88 5.59 25.26
C SER A 183 14.83 5.36 26.36
N THR A 184 13.56 5.19 26.03
CA THR A 184 12.49 4.97 27.04
C THR A 184 12.37 3.51 27.46
N ALA A 185 12.81 2.56 26.63
CA ALA A 185 12.76 1.12 26.94
C ALA A 185 13.81 0.66 27.98
N ALA A 186 14.84 1.47 28.25
CA ALA A 186 15.97 1.11 29.12
C ALA A 186 15.81 1.54 30.60
N THR A 187 14.62 2.01 31.02
CA THR A 187 14.37 2.34 32.43
C THR A 187 13.55 1.22 33.08
N PRO A 188 14.16 0.19 33.67
CA PRO A 188 13.43 -0.69 34.57
C PRO A 188 13.04 0.11 35.82
N ALA A 189 11.74 0.11 36.13
CA ALA A 189 11.22 0.52 37.43
C ALA A 189 11.55 -0.53 38.51
#